data_AF-A0A5J4PTK4-F1
#
_entry.id   AF-A0A5J4PTK4-F1
#
_cell.length_a   1.000
_cell.length_b   1.000
_cell.length_c   1.000
_cell.angle_alpha   90.00
_cell.angle_beta   90.00
_cell.angle_gamma   90.00
#
_symmetry.space_group_name_H-M   'P 1'
#
loop_
_entity.id
_entity.type
_entity.pdbx_description
1 polymer ?
#
loop_
_entity_poly.entity_id
_entity_poly.type
_entity_poly.pdbx_seq_one_letter_code
_entity_poly.pdbx_strand_id
1 'polypeptide(L)' 'MSLNQGIDQQRKDCFYLETLALPGQINSIVIGRFFNKNVETIILAKSTFLSIFNNNETEDSFDFIDHIN' A
#
# COMPACT_ATOMS: atom_id res chain seq x y z
N MET A 1 35.93 -20.43 -0.41
CA MET A 1 35.04 -19.83 0.62
C MET A 1 35.27 -18.33 0.58
N SER A 2 34.30 -17.56 0.09
CA SER A 2 34.22 -16.13 0.39
C SER A 2 32.75 -15.74 0.35
N LEU A 3 32.33 -15.07 1.42
CA LEU A 3 30.96 -14.85 1.85
C LEU A 3 30.16 -14.06 0.80
N ASN A 4 28.94 -14.54 0.53
CA ASN A 4 27.83 -13.71 0.11
C ASN A 4 27.69 -12.57 1.12
N GLN A 5 28.20 -11.39 0.80
CA GLN A 5 27.80 -10.18 1.50
C GLN A 5 26.42 -9.84 0.96
N GLY A 6 25.41 -10.31 1.71
CA GLY A 6 24.04 -9.87 1.56
C GLY A 6 24.06 -8.36 1.50
N ILE A 7 23.56 -7.83 0.39
CA ILE A 7 23.25 -6.41 0.28
C ILE A 7 22.25 -6.19 1.40
N ASP A 8 22.70 -5.58 2.49
CA ASP A 8 21.84 -4.93 3.46
C ASP A 8 21.07 -3.88 2.66
N GLN A 9 19.95 -4.30 2.06
CA GLN A 9 18.90 -3.41 1.65
C GLN A 9 18.40 -2.78 2.94
N GLN A 10 19.10 -1.71 3.37
CA GLN A 10 18.63 -0.84 4.41
C GLN A 10 17.18 -0.55 4.07
N ARG A 11 16.28 -1.05 4.91
CA ARG A 11 14.85 -0.80 4.80
C ARG A 11 14.70 0.72 4.87
N LYS A 12 14.54 1.34 3.71
CA LYS A 12 14.39 2.79 3.60
C LYS A 12 13.00 3.10 4.13
N ASP A 13 12.94 3.90 5.18
CA ASP A 13 11.65 4.42 5.65
C ASP A 13 11.11 5.34 4.55
N CYS A 14 10.01 4.93 3.92
CA CYS A 14 9.32 5.69 2.87
C CYS A 14 8.07 6.36 3.48
N PHE A 15 7.84 7.61 3.11
CA PHE A 15 6.67 8.38 3.51
C PHE A 15 5.91 8.82 2.26
N TYR A 16 4.67 8.38 2.12
CA TYR A 16 3.76 8.83 1.07
C TYR A 16 2.78 9.85 1.65
N LEU A 17 2.65 11.00 0.99
CA LEU A 17 1.67 12.01 1.36
C LEU A 17 0.71 12.23 0.18
N GLU A 18 -0.46 11.62 0.28
CA GLU A 18 -1.48 11.69 -0.75
C GLU A 18 -2.88 11.88 -0.15
N THR A 19 -3.75 12.57 -0.89
CA THR A 19 -5.16 12.73 -0.50
C THR A 19 -5.96 11.55 -1.00
N LEU A 20 -6.23 10.57 -0.13
CA LEU A 20 -6.97 9.36 -0.52
C LEU A 20 -8.50 9.49 -0.38
N ALA A 21 -8.99 10.48 0.39
CA ALA A 21 -10.40 10.81 0.55
C ALA A 21 -10.58 12.21 1.16
N LEU A 22 -11.81 12.74 1.13
CA LEU A 22 -12.17 13.93 1.91
C LEU A 22 -12.23 13.60 3.41
N PRO A 23 -11.96 14.58 4.31
CA PRO A 23 -12.11 14.39 5.75
C PRO A 23 -13.51 13.85 6.11
N GLY A 24 -13.55 12.83 6.98
CA GLY A 24 -14.78 12.19 7.43
C GLY A 24 -15.32 11.08 6.52
N GLN A 25 -14.74 10.86 5.33
CA GLN A 25 -15.16 9.77 4.44
C GLN A 25 -14.57 8.42 4.83
N ILE A 26 -13.39 8.36 5.45
CA ILE A 26 -12.72 7.11 5.81
C ILE A 26 -13.18 6.67 7.20
N ASN A 27 -13.85 5.53 7.27
CA ASN A 27 -14.29 4.92 8.52
C ASN A 27 -13.20 4.02 9.12
N SER A 28 -12.45 3.32 8.27
CA SER A 28 -11.33 2.47 8.70
C SER A 28 -10.33 2.24 7.57
N ILE A 29 -9.12 1.84 7.96
CA ILE A 29 -8.00 1.55 7.05
C ILE A 29 -7.38 0.23 7.47
N VAL A 30 -7.01 -0.57 6.49
CA VAL A 30 -6.25 -1.81 6.68
C VAL A 30 -5.16 -1.89 5.60
N ILE A 31 -3.97 -2.30 6.02
CA ILE A 31 -2.79 -2.44 5.18
C ILE A 31 -2.29 -3.87 5.29
N GLY A 32 -1.97 -4.50 4.16
CA GLY A 32 -1.47 -5.86 4.12
C GLY A 32 -1.45 -6.44 2.72
N ARG A 33 -1.17 -7.74 2.61
CA ARG A 33 -1.00 -8.44 1.33
C ARG A 33 -2.18 -9.39 1.08
N PHE A 34 -3.33 -8.84 0.66
CA PHE A 34 -4.60 -9.59 0.61
C PHE A 34 -4.79 -10.40 -0.67
N PHE A 35 -4.51 -9.79 -1.82
CA PHE A 35 -4.75 -10.42 -3.13
C PHE A 35 -3.50 -11.10 -3.69
N ASN A 36 -2.33 -10.55 -3.36
CA ASN A 36 -1.04 -11.09 -3.74
C ASN A 36 -0.07 -10.95 -2.57
N LYS A 37 0.54 -12.07 -2.15
CA LYS A 37 1.51 -12.12 -1.04
C LYS A 37 2.77 -11.25 -1.25
N ASN A 38 3.02 -10.81 -2.47
CA ASN A 38 4.18 -10.01 -2.85
C ASN A 38 3.84 -8.52 -3.04
N VAL A 39 2.56 -8.13 -2.99
CA VAL A 39 2.13 -6.74 -3.22
C VAL A 39 1.43 -6.24 -1.98
N GLU A 40 1.94 -5.17 -1.38
CA GLU A 40 1.26 -4.50 -0.29
C GLU A 40 0.05 -3.71 -0.80
N THR A 41 -1.06 -3.84 -0.12
CA THR A 41 -2.35 -3.29 -0.50
C THR A 41 -2.90 -2.46 0.66
N ILE A 42 -3.39 -1.26 0.35
CA ILE A 42 -4.17 -0.43 1.26
C ILE A 42 -5.64 -0.58 0.88
N ILE A 43 -6.48 -0.93 1.85
CA ILE A 43 -7.94 -0.94 1.68
C ILE A 43 -8.54 0.11 2.61
N LEU A 44 -9.30 1.03 2.04
CA LEU A 44 -10.02 2.07 2.74
C LEU A 44 -11.51 1.74 2.77
N ALA A 45 -12.10 1.67 3.96
CA ALA A 45 -13.55 1.61 4.09
C ALA A 45 -14.12 3.03 4.09
N LYS A 46 -14.87 3.36 3.04
CA LYS A 46 -15.52 4.65 2.83
C LYS A 46 -17.03 4.50 2.88
N SER A 47 -17.58 4.43 4.09
CA SER A 47 -19.01 4.27 4.43
C SER A 47 -19.71 3.14 3.68
N THR A 48 -20.11 3.35 2.43
CA THR A 48 -20.86 2.39 1.61
C THR A 48 -20.01 1.66 0.58
N PHE A 49 -18.72 1.96 0.46
CA PHE A 49 -17.83 1.29 -0.49
C PHE A 49 -16.42 1.14 0.05
N LEU A 50 -15.67 0.19 -0.51
CA LEU A 50 -14.24 0.02 -0.26
C LEU A 50 -13.46 0.65 -1.42
N SER A 51 -12.32 1.28 -1.14
CA SER A 51 -11.32 1.64 -2.16
C SER A 51 -10.05 0.83 -1.93
N ILE A 52 -9.47 0.29 -3.00
CA ILE A 52 -8.30 -0.59 -2.94
C ILE A 52 -7.14 0.04 -3.72
N PHE A 53 -5.98 0.09 -3.10
CA PHE A 53 -4.74 0.60 -3.68
C PHE A 53 -3.63 -0.43 -3.53
N ASN A 54 -2.80 -0.63 -4.54
CA ASN A 54 -1.61 -1.48 -4.44
C ASN A 54 -0.34 -0.63 -4.48
N ASN A 55 0.65 -1.01 -3.69
CA ASN A 55 1.97 -0.43 -3.77
C ASN A 55 2.60 -0.75 -5.15
N ASN A 56 3.12 0.29 -5.78
CA ASN A 56 3.97 0.20 -6.95
C ASN A 56 5.40 0.59 -6.56
N GLU A 57 6.22 -0.42 -6.27
CA GLU A 57 7.62 -0.21 -5.86
C GLU A 57 8.48 0.44 -6.95
N THR A 58 8.04 0.40 -8.22
CA THR A 58 8.80 0.97 -9.34
C THR A 58 8.58 2.48 -9.45
N GLU A 59 7.34 2.92 -9.22
CA GLU A 59 6.95 4.33 -9.32
C GLU A 59 6.95 5.06 -7.98
N ASP A 60 7.20 4.34 -6.88
CA ASP A 60 7.15 4.88 -5.51
C ASP A 60 5.77 5.51 -5.24
N SER A 61 4.71 4.75 -5.52
CA SER A 61 3.31 5.20 -5.44
C SER A 61 2.36 4.10 -4.92
N PHE A 62 1.12 4.49 -4.66
CA PHE A 62 0.01 3.56 -4.45
C PHE A 62 -1.04 3.72 -5.56
N ASP A 63 -1.11 2.73 -6.45
CA ASP A 63 -1.99 2.77 -7.60
C ASP A 63 -3.41 2.37 -7.21
N PHE A 64 -4.40 3.17 -7.59
CA PHE A 64 -5.80 2.84 -7.42
C PHE A 64 -6.18 1.65 -8.30
N ILE A 65 -6.69 0.59 -7.67
CA ILE A 65 -7.04 -0.66 -8.36
C ILE A 65 -8.54 -0.74 -8.58
N ASP A 66 -9.33 -0.55 -7.53
CA ASP A 66 -10.78 -0.75 -7.61
C ASP A 66 -11.56 -0.09 -6.47
N HIS A 67 -12.89 -0.03 -6.65
CA HIS A 67 -13.86 0.20 -5.59
C HIS A 67 -14.95 -0.86 -5.57
N ILE A 68 -15.28 -1.39 -4.39
CA ILE A 68 -16.33 -2.40 -4.20
C ILE A 68 -17.50 -1.76 -3.47
N ASN A 69 -18.70 -1.82 -4.05
CA ASN A 69 -19.97 -1.37 -3.45
C ASN A 69 -20.69 -2.52 -2.74
#